data_AF-A0A540LI60-F1
#
_entry.id   AF-A0A540LI60-F1
#
_cell.length_a   1.000
_cell.length_b   1.000
_cell.length_c   1.000
_cell.angle_alpha   90.00
_cell.angle_beta   90.00
_cell.angle_gamma   90.00
#
_symmetry.space_group_name_H-M   'P 1'
#
loop_
_entity.id
_entity.type
_entity.pdbx_description
1 polymer ?
#
loop_
_entity_poly.entity_id
_entity_poly.type
_entity_poly.pdbx_seq_one_letter_code
_entity_poly.pdbx_strand_id
1 'polypeptide(L)'
;MLLASGGHFASCVFDGNLVVDHKTFHRYVVRGKAGKKQSSKDAGGRFAHSAGASMRRYNELALKKEIQELLVAWKQYFDSSSCVFVYAPSSNHQLLFNGDNKPYFSHQNCVVQNVPMTVRRPTYKEARRIYEQLTQVVYELDENVAPPSFKEDPPLTSCINSDLIPRMNKVDIADSSDCRERPEACLDSRKSNEFPVSSDSDGEEICSSTPLHEAAHSGNTLKVLELLEQGLDPCIKDERGLTPYMLASDKEVRNTFRRFMASNPDKWDWNAAKVPSPLTKELEESQAAKQAEKDAKRKARAKELKKLRKEKEKKAQAEAAASQKASTSSSLKGKPQPSSGSHISKEEELKRVQAAEREKRAAAAERRRAAAEALSAQGNSSSVAPSTVQPKSGVAGDINCSCCNVSLAGKVPFHRYNYKYCSTSCMHVHREILEDE
;
A
#
# COMPACT_ATOMS: atom_id res chain seq x y z
N MET A 1 -0.09 -11.43 23.83
CA MET A 1 0.31 -11.13 22.44
C MET A 1 0.52 -9.63 22.23
N LEU A 2 1.58 -9.24 21.52
CA LEU A 2 2.01 -7.86 21.29
C LEU A 2 2.26 -7.62 19.80
N LEU A 3 1.53 -6.69 19.17
CA LEU A 3 1.61 -6.35 17.75
C LEU A 3 1.94 -4.87 17.59
N ALA A 4 3.00 -4.53 16.85
CA ALA A 4 3.49 -3.16 16.68
C ALA A 4 3.89 -2.89 15.23
N SER A 5 3.22 -1.96 14.54
CA SER A 5 3.55 -1.58 13.15
C SER A 5 3.05 -0.19 12.81
N GLY A 6 3.91 0.64 12.18
CA GLY A 6 3.49 1.90 11.56
C GLY A 6 2.83 2.93 12.49
N GLY A 7 3.10 2.89 13.81
CA GLY A 7 2.44 3.74 14.82
C GLY A 7 1.17 3.16 15.41
N HIS A 8 0.78 1.96 14.97
CA HIS A 8 -0.23 1.13 15.60
C HIS A 8 0.44 0.17 16.56
N PHE A 9 -0.20 0.01 17.71
CA PHE A 9 0.16 -0.97 18.70
C PHE A 9 -1.12 -1.65 19.20
N ALA A 10 -1.11 -2.97 19.29
CA ALA A 10 -2.17 -3.76 19.88
C ALA A 10 -1.57 -4.79 20.82
N SER A 11 -2.12 -4.90 22.01
CA SER A 11 -1.69 -5.81 23.06
C SER A 11 -2.92 -6.49 23.64
N CYS A 12 -2.86 -7.80 23.80
CA CYS A 12 -3.96 -8.62 24.30
C CYS A 12 -3.42 -9.72 25.19
N VAL A 13 -4.06 -9.94 26.33
CA VAL A 13 -3.84 -11.06 27.24
C VAL A 13 -5.00 -12.03 27.07
N PHE A 14 -4.67 -13.29 26.79
CA PHE A 14 -5.63 -14.35 26.58
C PHE A 14 -5.44 -15.42 27.66
N ASP A 15 -6.55 -15.92 28.19
CA ASP A 15 -6.61 -17.07 29.07
C ASP A 15 -7.57 -18.10 28.46
N GLY A 16 -7.00 -19.13 27.84
CA GLY A 16 -7.73 -20.02 26.94
C GLY A 16 -8.51 -19.24 25.88
N ASN A 17 -9.83 -19.45 25.80
CA ASN A 17 -10.67 -18.78 24.81
C ASN A 17 -11.16 -17.39 25.26
N LEU A 18 -10.78 -16.92 26.44
CA LEU A 18 -11.23 -15.65 27.01
C LEU A 18 -10.15 -14.57 26.87
N VAL A 19 -10.60 -13.33 26.65
CA VAL A 19 -9.73 -12.16 26.65
C VAL A 19 -9.76 -11.52 28.04
N VAL A 20 -8.62 -11.53 28.72
CA VAL A 20 -8.48 -10.99 30.09
C VAL A 20 -8.36 -9.47 30.05
N ASP A 21 -7.46 -8.94 29.22
CA ASP A 21 -7.24 -7.51 29.05
C ASP A 21 -6.74 -7.24 27.62
N HIS A 22 -7.10 -6.08 27.07
CA HIS A 22 -6.60 -5.62 25.78
C HIS A 22 -6.39 -4.11 25.77
N LYS A 23 -5.31 -3.68 25.13
CA LYS A 23 -5.07 -2.26 24.84
C LYS A 23 -4.56 -2.05 23.43
N THR A 24 -5.06 -1.00 22.81
CA THR A 24 -4.65 -0.58 21.47
C THR A 24 -4.28 0.89 21.49
N PHE A 25 -3.12 1.23 20.94
CA PHE A 25 -2.66 2.61 20.78
C PHE A 25 -2.47 2.93 19.31
N HIS A 26 -2.76 4.17 18.95
CA HIS A 26 -2.46 4.68 17.63
C HIS A 26 -1.97 6.11 17.71
N ARG A 27 -0.76 6.33 17.19
CA ARG A 27 -0.20 7.67 16.98
C ARG A 27 0.30 7.81 15.56
N TYR A 28 0.05 8.97 14.96
CA TYR A 28 0.49 9.23 13.61
C TYR A 28 1.99 9.52 13.57
N VAL A 29 2.77 8.51 13.17
CA VAL A 29 4.24 8.54 13.09
C VAL A 29 4.77 8.46 11.65
N VAL A 30 3.96 7.99 10.71
CA VAL A 30 4.36 7.77 9.32
C VAL A 30 4.11 9.01 8.47
N ARG A 31 4.95 9.24 7.44
CA ARG A 31 4.71 10.30 6.45
C ARG A 31 3.68 9.85 5.41
N GLY A 32 2.62 10.63 5.23
CA GLY A 32 1.71 10.46 4.08
C GLY A 32 2.48 10.45 2.75
N LYS A 33 2.03 9.58 1.82
CA LYS A 33 2.59 9.32 0.47
C LYS A 33 3.90 8.53 0.37
N ALA A 34 4.67 8.35 1.45
CA ALA A 34 5.97 7.65 1.38
C ALA A 34 6.15 6.48 2.35
N GLY A 35 5.19 6.18 3.22
CA GLY A 35 5.14 4.98 4.07
C GLY A 35 6.25 4.82 5.13
N LYS A 36 7.28 5.66 5.14
CA LYS A 36 8.43 5.55 6.06
C LYS A 36 8.24 6.42 7.33
N LYS A 37 8.67 5.89 8.48
CA LYS A 37 8.74 6.60 9.78
C LYS A 37 9.66 7.83 9.70
N GLN A 38 9.43 8.80 10.60
CA GLN A 38 10.23 10.03 10.63
C GLN A 38 11.65 9.75 11.14
N SER A 39 11.80 8.95 12.19
CA SER A 39 13.10 8.50 12.72
C SER A 39 13.99 7.87 11.65
N SER A 40 13.46 6.97 10.82
CA SER A 40 14.23 6.35 9.72
C SER A 40 14.70 7.36 8.66
N LYS A 41 14.02 8.50 8.50
CA LYS A 41 14.47 9.57 7.61
C LYS A 41 15.51 10.46 8.27
N ASP A 42 15.36 10.73 9.56
CA ASP A 42 16.33 11.53 10.32
C ASP A 42 17.67 10.78 10.46
N ALA A 43 17.65 9.46 10.60
CA ALA A 43 18.85 8.61 10.56
C ALA A 43 19.61 8.68 9.23
N GLY A 44 18.93 9.03 8.12
CA GLY A 44 19.54 9.23 6.80
C GLY A 44 20.24 10.59 6.62
N GLY A 45 20.58 11.29 7.70
CA GLY A 45 21.39 12.52 7.70
C GLY A 45 20.67 13.81 7.27
N ARG A 46 19.42 13.73 6.81
CA ARG A 46 18.61 14.90 6.43
C ARG A 46 17.51 15.16 7.45
N PHE A 47 17.88 15.87 8.51
CA PHE A 47 16.97 16.26 9.58
C PHE A 47 16.01 17.36 9.11
N ALA A 48 14.72 17.04 9.04
CA ALA A 48 13.70 18.04 8.69
C ALA A 48 13.26 18.82 9.94
N HIS A 49 13.37 20.15 9.92
CA HIS A 49 12.91 21.03 11.02
C HIS A 49 11.45 21.49 10.88
N SER A 50 10.65 20.88 10.00
CA SER A 50 9.26 21.27 9.82
C SER A 50 8.39 20.92 11.03
N ALA A 51 7.35 21.72 11.31
CA ALA A 51 6.38 21.43 12.37
C ALA A 51 5.80 20.01 12.28
N GLY A 52 5.50 19.53 11.06
CA GLY A 52 5.01 18.16 10.84
C GLY A 52 6.06 17.06 11.09
N ALA A 53 7.36 17.37 11.03
CA ALA A 53 8.41 16.44 11.42
C ALA A 53 8.57 16.41 12.94
N SER A 54 8.55 17.57 13.60
CA SER A 54 8.60 17.68 15.07
C SER A 54 7.43 16.94 15.73
N MET A 55 6.20 17.15 15.24
CA MET A 55 5.01 16.45 15.74
C MET A 55 5.13 14.93 15.61
N ARG A 56 5.69 14.42 14.51
CA ARG A 56 5.89 12.96 14.34
C ARG A 56 6.95 12.42 15.29
N ARG A 57 8.03 13.16 15.56
CA ARG A 57 9.04 12.76 16.57
C ARG A 57 8.43 12.72 17.98
N TYR A 58 7.67 13.75 18.33
CA TYR A 58 6.94 13.77 19.60
C TYR A 58 5.97 12.60 19.71
N ASN A 59 5.21 12.30 18.64
CA ASN A 59 4.31 11.15 18.61
C ASN A 59 5.04 9.81 18.72
N GLU A 60 6.23 9.66 18.10
CA GLU A 60 7.06 8.47 18.23
C GLU A 60 7.55 8.28 19.69
N LEU A 61 8.03 9.35 20.32
CA LEU A 61 8.46 9.32 21.72
C LEU A 61 7.30 9.04 22.68
N ALA A 62 6.16 9.68 22.47
CA ALA A 62 4.97 9.49 23.30
C ALA A 62 4.42 8.07 23.14
N LEU A 63 4.39 7.51 21.92
CA LEU A 63 4.00 6.11 21.70
C LEU A 63 4.94 5.15 22.42
N LYS A 64 6.25 5.40 22.36
CA LYS A 64 7.24 4.59 23.07
C LYS A 64 7.00 4.61 24.58
N LYS A 65 6.76 5.81 25.14
CA LYS A 65 6.46 5.98 26.57
C LYS A 65 5.19 5.23 27.00
N GLU A 66 4.09 5.39 26.26
CA GLU A 66 2.82 4.70 26.54
C GLU A 66 2.98 3.16 26.49
N ILE A 67 3.72 2.64 25.52
CA ILE A 67 4.00 1.20 25.43
C ILE A 67 4.84 0.74 26.63
N GLN A 68 5.90 1.47 27.00
CA GLN A 68 6.73 1.10 28.14
C GLN A 68 5.96 1.13 29.47
N GLU A 69 5.15 2.15 29.69
CA GLU A 69 4.26 2.25 30.87
C GLU A 69 3.28 1.07 30.91
N LEU A 70 2.71 0.68 29.76
CA LEU A 70 1.86 -0.48 29.68
C LEU A 70 2.61 -1.78 30.01
N LEU A 71 3.81 -1.98 29.46
CA LEU A 71 4.60 -3.18 29.73
C LEU A 71 4.96 -3.32 31.22
N VAL A 72 5.21 -2.20 31.90
CA VAL A 72 5.42 -2.17 33.35
C VAL A 72 4.13 -2.51 34.10
N ALA A 73 3.00 -1.92 33.73
CA ALA A 73 1.70 -2.20 34.35
C ALA A 73 1.26 -3.66 34.16
N TRP A 74 1.61 -4.27 33.03
CA TRP A 74 1.27 -5.65 32.68
C TRP A 74 2.30 -6.69 33.15
N LYS A 75 3.28 -6.30 33.98
CA LYS A 75 4.30 -7.22 34.50
C LYS A 75 3.71 -8.50 35.09
N GLN A 76 2.65 -8.39 35.89
CA GLN A 76 1.93 -9.52 36.48
C GLN A 76 1.36 -10.52 35.44
N TYR A 77 0.94 -10.03 34.27
CA TYR A 77 0.44 -10.88 33.20
C TYR A 77 1.57 -11.60 32.48
N PHE A 78 2.74 -10.97 32.35
CA PHE A 78 3.92 -11.61 31.79
C PHE A 78 4.46 -12.71 32.72
N ASP A 79 4.42 -12.48 34.03
CA ASP A 79 4.87 -13.45 35.04
C ASP A 79 4.00 -14.72 35.08
N SER A 80 2.70 -14.58 34.80
CA SER A 80 1.74 -15.69 34.74
C SER A 80 1.65 -16.35 33.36
N SER A 81 2.12 -15.68 32.30
CA SER A 81 2.01 -16.20 30.93
C SER A 81 3.09 -17.22 30.58
N SER A 82 2.72 -18.30 29.89
CA SER A 82 3.67 -19.30 29.38
C SER A 82 4.38 -18.83 28.10
N CYS A 83 3.68 -18.08 27.23
CA CYS A 83 4.20 -17.63 25.94
C CYS A 83 3.73 -16.22 25.59
N VAL A 84 4.64 -15.41 25.06
CA VAL A 84 4.36 -14.08 24.53
C VAL A 84 4.69 -14.05 23.04
N PHE A 85 3.65 -14.04 22.22
CA PHE A 85 3.77 -13.79 20.78
C PHE A 85 3.99 -12.30 20.50
N VAL A 86 5.00 -11.99 19.71
CA VAL A 86 5.42 -10.64 19.35
C VAL A 86 5.46 -10.48 17.82
N TYR A 87 4.93 -9.36 17.33
CA TYR A 87 5.12 -8.92 15.96
C TYR A 87 5.56 -7.46 15.97
N ALA A 88 6.82 -7.20 15.62
CA ALA A 88 7.37 -5.85 15.57
C ALA A 88 8.42 -5.73 14.45
N PRO A 89 8.01 -5.62 13.18
CA PRO A 89 8.96 -5.56 12.07
C PRO A 89 9.81 -4.28 12.09
N SER A 90 11.06 -4.42 11.63
CA SER A 90 12.00 -3.32 11.41
C SER A 90 12.25 -2.47 12.67
N SER A 91 12.26 -1.14 12.56
CA SER A 91 12.50 -0.23 13.68
C SER A 91 11.41 -0.24 14.77
N ASN A 92 10.33 -1.00 14.61
CA ASN A 92 9.36 -1.19 15.70
C ASN A 92 9.90 -2.12 16.80
N HIS A 93 10.86 -2.99 16.49
CA HIS A 93 11.46 -3.90 17.46
C HIS A 93 12.05 -3.15 18.67
N GLN A 94 12.65 -1.98 18.45
CA GLN A 94 13.21 -1.11 19.49
C GLN A 94 12.16 -0.54 20.48
N LEU A 95 10.86 -0.70 20.21
CA LEU A 95 9.80 -0.34 21.15
C LEU A 95 9.61 -1.39 22.24
N LEU A 96 9.92 -2.65 21.94
CA LEU A 96 9.67 -3.79 22.82
C LEU A 96 10.97 -4.39 23.39
N PHE A 97 12.08 -4.18 22.69
CA PHE A 97 13.39 -4.72 23.04
C PHE A 97 14.41 -3.59 23.25
N ASN A 98 15.28 -3.78 24.23
CA ASN A 98 16.45 -2.93 24.45
C ASN A 98 17.52 -3.14 23.36
N GLY A 99 18.52 -2.26 23.32
CA GLY A 99 19.65 -2.34 22.38
C GLY A 99 20.40 -3.68 22.39
N ASP A 100 20.33 -4.41 23.51
CA ASP A 100 20.93 -5.74 23.67
C ASP A 100 19.96 -6.89 23.29
N ASN A 101 18.90 -6.59 22.53
CA ASN A 101 17.80 -7.51 22.18
C ASN A 101 17.09 -8.17 23.38
N LYS A 102 17.29 -7.64 24.59
CA LYS A 102 16.58 -8.08 25.80
C LYS A 102 15.18 -7.44 25.83
N PRO A 103 14.08 -8.23 25.89
CA PRO A 103 12.74 -7.68 25.99
C PRO A 103 12.54 -7.00 27.35
N TYR A 104 11.77 -5.90 27.38
CA TYR A 104 11.43 -5.21 28.63
C TYR A 104 10.66 -6.10 29.63
N PHE A 105 10.05 -7.18 29.14
CA PHE A 105 9.19 -8.11 29.88
C PHE A 105 9.84 -9.49 30.10
N SER A 106 11.15 -9.63 29.87
CA SER A 106 11.84 -10.93 29.99
C SER A 106 11.74 -11.50 31.42
N HIS A 107 11.06 -12.63 31.57
CA HIS A 107 11.02 -13.45 32.79
C HIS A 107 11.39 -14.90 32.47
N GLN A 108 11.96 -15.61 33.46
CA GLN A 108 12.57 -16.94 33.27
C GLN A 108 11.60 -18.00 32.72
N ASN A 109 10.30 -17.82 32.92
CA ASN A 109 9.27 -18.81 32.56
C ASN A 109 8.45 -18.44 31.32
N CYS A 110 8.72 -17.30 30.68
CA CYS A 110 7.93 -16.81 29.56
C CYS A 110 8.72 -16.95 28.24
N VAL A 111 8.24 -17.80 27.33
CA VAL A 111 8.83 -17.94 25.99
C VAL A 111 8.38 -16.80 25.10
N VAL A 112 9.33 -16.02 24.58
CA VAL A 112 9.03 -14.95 23.61
C VAL A 112 9.17 -15.50 22.21
N GLN A 113 8.08 -15.51 21.43
CA GLN A 113 8.07 -16.02 20.05
C GLN A 113 7.61 -14.95 19.08
N ASN A 114 8.15 -14.98 17.86
CA ASN A 114 7.62 -14.15 16.78
C ASN A 114 6.36 -14.79 16.20
N VAL A 115 5.39 -13.97 15.79
CA VAL A 115 4.17 -14.46 15.13
C VAL A 115 4.54 -15.12 13.78
N PRO A 116 4.24 -16.42 13.56
CA PRO A 116 4.66 -17.18 12.38
C PRO A 116 3.78 -16.95 11.14
N MET A 117 2.93 -15.93 11.16
CA MET A 117 1.94 -15.67 10.11
C MET A 117 1.91 -14.18 9.75
N THR A 118 1.29 -13.87 8.61
CA THR A 118 1.17 -12.48 8.18
C THR A 118 0.24 -11.70 9.10
N VAL A 119 0.76 -10.61 9.66
CA VAL A 119 0.02 -9.71 10.54
C VAL A 119 -0.44 -8.48 9.75
N ARG A 120 -1.74 -8.19 9.81
CA ARG A 120 -2.37 -7.00 9.21
C ARG A 120 -2.13 -5.77 10.10
N ARG A 121 -2.94 -4.73 9.95
CA ARG A 121 -2.87 -3.54 10.80
C ARG A 121 -3.11 -3.94 12.27
N PRO A 122 -2.18 -3.63 13.21
CA PRO A 122 -2.35 -3.95 14.62
C PRO A 122 -3.63 -3.31 15.17
N THR A 123 -4.60 -4.17 15.47
CA THR A 123 -5.91 -3.84 16.04
C THR A 123 -6.31 -4.99 16.97
N TYR A 124 -7.30 -4.78 17.82
CA TYR A 124 -7.83 -5.85 18.68
C TYR A 124 -8.39 -7.02 17.84
N LYS A 125 -9.16 -6.74 16.77
CA LYS A 125 -9.70 -7.76 15.86
C LYS A 125 -8.59 -8.60 15.21
N GLU A 126 -7.50 -7.95 14.81
CA GLU A 126 -6.35 -8.64 14.23
C GLU A 126 -5.62 -9.51 15.27
N ALA A 127 -5.50 -9.03 16.51
CA ALA A 127 -4.94 -9.81 17.58
C ALA A 127 -5.79 -11.06 17.88
N ARG A 128 -7.10 -10.90 17.96
CA ARG A 128 -8.01 -12.04 18.14
C ARG A 128 -7.90 -13.05 16.98
N ARG A 129 -7.88 -12.59 15.73
CA ARG A 129 -7.72 -13.44 14.54
C ARG A 129 -6.45 -14.28 14.58
N ILE A 130 -5.32 -13.66 14.93
CA ILE A 130 -4.02 -14.36 15.02
C ILE A 130 -4.06 -15.37 16.16
N TYR A 131 -4.64 -15.01 17.30
CA TYR A 131 -4.77 -15.91 18.43
C TYR A 131 -5.60 -17.16 18.07
N GLU A 132 -6.77 -16.96 17.45
CA GLU A 132 -7.64 -18.05 16.97
C GLU A 132 -6.89 -18.98 15.99
N GLN A 133 -6.06 -18.42 15.10
CA GLN A 133 -5.26 -19.23 14.17
C GLN A 133 -4.11 -19.98 14.84
N LEU A 134 -3.54 -19.43 15.92
CA LEU A 134 -2.46 -20.07 16.67
C LEU A 134 -2.97 -21.19 17.59
N THR A 135 -4.21 -21.09 18.06
CA THR A 135 -4.84 -22.09 18.94
C THR A 135 -5.64 -23.14 18.17
N GLN A 136 -5.95 -22.92 16.90
CA GLN A 136 -6.62 -23.89 16.06
C GLN A 136 -5.70 -25.07 15.72
N VAL A 137 -6.14 -26.27 16.07
CA VAL A 137 -5.51 -27.52 15.62
C VAL A 137 -6.09 -27.87 14.25
N VAL A 138 -5.24 -27.93 13.24
CA VAL A 138 -5.60 -28.39 11.89
C VAL A 138 -5.07 -29.81 11.73
N TYR A 139 -5.95 -30.74 11.39
CA TYR A 139 -5.55 -32.07 10.94
C TYR A 139 -5.18 -31.97 9.47
N GLU A 140 -3.90 -32.08 9.15
CA GLU A 140 -3.48 -32.35 7.78
C GLU A 140 -3.81 -33.82 7.48
N LEU A 141 -4.89 -34.05 6.73
CA LEU A 141 -5.10 -35.33 6.06
C LEU A 141 -4.08 -35.38 4.92
N ASP A 142 -3.07 -36.22 5.06
CA ASP A 142 -2.14 -36.54 3.99
C ASP A 142 -2.92 -37.27 2.89
N GLU A 143 -3.44 -36.54 1.91
CA GLU A 143 -4.11 -37.08 0.71
C GLU A 143 -3.09 -37.71 -0.26
N ASN A 144 -2.14 -38.50 0.27
CA ASN A 144 -1.35 -39.47 -0.48
C ASN A 144 -1.83 -40.91 -0.27
N VAL A 145 -3.00 -41.11 0.31
CA VAL A 145 -3.65 -42.43 0.34
C VAL A 145 -4.94 -42.35 -0.46
N ALA A 146 -4.86 -42.82 -1.70
CA ALA A 146 -6.02 -43.08 -2.54
C ALA A 146 -7.07 -43.92 -1.76
N PRO A 147 -8.37 -43.65 -1.94
CA PRO A 147 -9.41 -44.43 -1.26
C PRO A 147 -9.36 -45.90 -1.71
N PRO A 148 -9.54 -46.88 -0.78
CA PRO A 148 -9.49 -48.29 -1.13
C PRO A 148 -10.73 -48.66 -1.94
N SER A 149 -10.58 -48.84 -3.26
CA SER A 149 -11.58 -49.55 -4.04
C SER A 149 -11.48 -51.04 -3.69
N PHE A 150 -12.48 -51.56 -3.00
CA PHE A 150 -12.68 -52.99 -2.86
C PHE A 150 -12.86 -53.61 -4.24
N LYS A 151 -11.89 -54.42 -4.67
CA LYS A 151 -12.06 -55.44 -5.69
C LYS A 151 -11.48 -56.74 -5.14
N GLU A 152 -12.35 -57.71 -4.94
CA GLU A 152 -11.96 -59.09 -4.71
C GLU A 152 -11.47 -59.67 -6.06
N ASP A 153 -10.20 -60.06 -6.12
CA ASP A 153 -9.64 -61.05 -7.06
C ASP A 153 -9.38 -62.35 -6.23
N PRO A 154 -8.89 -63.52 -6.73
CA PRO A 154 -8.18 -63.85 -7.99
C PRO A 154 -8.53 -65.34 -8.46
N PRO A 155 -7.72 -66.20 -9.14
CA PRO A 155 -6.30 -66.13 -9.56
C PRO A 155 -5.99 -66.68 -10.98
N LEU A 156 -4.79 -66.51 -11.56
CA LEU A 156 -3.54 -67.23 -11.28
C LEU A 156 -2.34 -66.47 -11.92
N THR A 157 -1.29 -66.12 -11.15
CA THR A 157 0.01 -66.85 -11.01
C THR A 157 0.97 -66.49 -12.15
N SER A 158 2.23 -66.05 -12.00
CA SER A 158 3.27 -66.13 -10.96
C SER A 158 4.32 -65.01 -11.21
N CYS A 159 4.77 -64.27 -10.19
CA CYS A 159 6.06 -64.41 -9.46
C CYS A 159 7.32 -64.33 -10.39
N ILE A 160 8.29 -63.42 -10.20
CA ILE A 160 9.40 -63.41 -9.21
C ILE A 160 10.17 -62.07 -9.46
N ASN A 161 10.25 -61.12 -8.52
CA ASN A 161 11.34 -60.87 -7.52
C ASN A 161 12.66 -60.33 -8.16
N SER A 162 13.41 -59.31 -7.69
CA SER A 162 13.46 -58.52 -6.44
C SER A 162 14.42 -57.31 -6.60
N ASP A 163 14.47 -56.45 -5.57
CA ASP A 163 15.67 -55.74 -5.02
C ASP A 163 16.14 -54.43 -5.69
N LEU A 164 16.53 -53.32 -5.03
CA LEU A 164 16.76 -52.90 -3.63
C LEU A 164 16.84 -51.34 -3.62
N ILE A 165 16.49 -50.66 -2.51
CA ILE A 165 16.91 -49.27 -2.21
C ILE A 165 18.15 -49.35 -1.29
N PRO A 166 19.17 -48.47 -1.40
CA PRO A 166 19.29 -47.41 -0.39
C PRO A 166 19.95 -46.07 -0.84
N ARG A 167 19.33 -44.98 -0.38
CA ARG A 167 19.87 -43.77 0.28
C ARG A 167 21.40 -43.46 0.27
N MET A 168 21.64 -42.15 0.08
CA MET A 168 22.55 -41.21 0.79
C MET A 168 23.81 -40.65 0.10
N ASN A 169 24.02 -39.37 0.43
CA ASN A 169 24.89 -38.32 -0.10
C ASN A 169 26.40 -38.47 0.17
N LYS A 170 27.15 -37.59 -0.53
CA LYS A 170 28.40 -36.88 -0.13
C LYS A 170 29.70 -37.53 -0.69
N VAL A 171 30.74 -36.89 -1.28
CA VAL A 171 31.14 -35.56 -1.81
C VAL A 171 32.66 -35.64 -2.14
N ASP A 172 33.15 -34.79 -3.05
CA ASP A 172 34.54 -34.27 -3.26
C ASP A 172 35.65 -35.02 -4.05
N ILE A 173 36.46 -34.15 -4.69
CA ILE A 173 37.85 -34.23 -5.18
C ILE A 173 38.02 -34.59 -6.67
N ALA A 174 38.79 -33.92 -7.52
CA ALA A 174 39.33 -32.55 -7.65
C ALA A 174 40.05 -32.49 -9.03
N ASP A 175 40.25 -31.25 -9.51
CA ASP A 175 41.46 -30.76 -10.20
C ASP A 175 41.51 -30.59 -11.74
N SER A 176 41.90 -29.36 -12.10
CA SER A 176 42.61 -28.81 -13.28
C SER A 176 42.02 -28.93 -14.69
N SER A 177 42.19 -28.00 -15.63
CA SER A 177 42.67 -26.60 -15.72
C SER A 177 42.35 -26.19 -17.19
N ASP A 178 41.59 -25.11 -17.41
CA ASP A 178 41.99 -23.80 -17.97
C ASP A 178 42.09 -23.66 -19.51
N CYS A 179 41.71 -22.45 -19.95
CA CYS A 179 42.03 -21.73 -21.19
C CYS A 179 41.19 -21.90 -22.48
N ARG A 180 40.25 -20.96 -22.62
CA ARG A 180 39.97 -20.02 -23.74
C ARG A 180 40.72 -20.20 -25.07
N GLU A 181 40.01 -19.99 -26.19
CA GLU A 181 40.23 -18.81 -27.05
C GLU A 181 39.14 -18.55 -28.11
N ARG A 182 39.04 -17.27 -28.46
CA ARG A 182 38.22 -16.63 -29.50
C ARG A 182 39.03 -16.55 -30.80
N PRO A 183 38.41 -16.37 -31.98
CA PRO A 183 38.92 -15.30 -32.84
C PRO A 183 37.83 -14.43 -33.49
N GLU A 184 38.17 -13.15 -33.63
CA GLU A 184 37.51 -12.11 -34.42
C GLU A 184 38.41 -11.75 -35.60
N ALA A 185 37.86 -11.63 -36.83
CA ALA A 185 38.42 -10.80 -37.90
C ALA A 185 37.39 -10.50 -39.03
N CYS A 186 36.91 -9.24 -39.02
CA CYS A 186 36.56 -8.26 -40.08
C CYS A 186 36.09 -8.58 -41.53
N LEU A 187 35.00 -7.89 -41.92
CA LEU A 187 34.73 -6.96 -43.07
C LEU A 187 35.04 -7.43 -44.53
N ASP A 188 34.26 -7.22 -45.60
CA ASP A 188 33.46 -6.04 -46.03
C ASP A 188 32.54 -6.38 -47.27
N SER A 189 31.43 -5.63 -47.37
CA SER A 189 30.72 -5.09 -48.57
C SER A 189 30.03 -5.92 -49.68
N ARG A 190 28.70 -5.65 -49.79
CA ARG A 190 27.88 -5.30 -51.00
C ARG A 190 27.69 -6.40 -52.08
N LYS A 191 26.51 -6.65 -52.68
CA LYS A 191 25.34 -5.83 -53.02
C LYS A 191 24.21 -6.75 -53.55
N SER A 192 22.97 -6.26 -53.40
CA SER A 192 21.78 -6.41 -54.25
C SER A 192 21.07 -7.76 -54.46
N ASN A 193 19.76 -7.65 -54.17
CA ASN A 193 18.59 -8.08 -54.93
C ASN A 193 17.78 -9.31 -54.45
N GLU A 194 16.49 -9.00 -54.26
CA GLU A 194 15.30 -9.79 -54.52
C GLU A 194 14.67 -10.58 -53.35
N PHE A 195 13.46 -10.13 -53.01
CA PHE A 195 12.44 -10.89 -52.30
C PHE A 195 12.24 -12.26 -52.96
N PRO A 196 11.83 -13.27 -52.16
CA PRO A 196 10.53 -13.84 -52.45
C PRO A 196 9.66 -14.04 -51.22
N VAL A 197 8.41 -13.65 -51.40
CA VAL A 197 7.23 -14.21 -50.75
C VAL A 197 7.13 -15.69 -51.11
N SER A 198 7.01 -16.56 -50.11
CA SER A 198 5.91 -17.54 -49.94
C SER A 198 6.36 -18.85 -49.30
N SER A 199 5.69 -19.17 -48.20
CA SER A 199 5.14 -20.46 -47.79
C SER A 199 6.03 -21.68 -47.54
N ASP A 200 5.84 -22.18 -46.32
CA ASP A 200 5.81 -23.57 -45.85
C ASP A 200 7.12 -24.36 -45.75
N SER A 201 7.55 -24.58 -44.50
CA SER A 201 8.00 -25.90 -44.06
C SER A 201 7.91 -26.06 -42.56
N ASP A 202 7.24 -27.13 -42.18
CA ASP A 202 6.94 -27.61 -40.86
C ASP A 202 8.19 -27.90 -40.00
N GLY A 203 8.11 -27.48 -38.75
CA GLY A 203 9.03 -27.83 -37.66
C GLY A 203 8.49 -27.24 -36.37
N GLU A 204 7.98 -28.09 -35.47
CA GLU A 204 7.45 -27.68 -34.17
C GLU A 204 8.49 -26.89 -33.35
N GLU A 205 8.25 -25.60 -33.12
CA GLU A 205 8.86 -24.85 -32.01
C GLU A 205 7.88 -23.76 -31.53
N ILE A 206 7.59 -23.79 -30.23
CA ILE A 206 6.67 -22.90 -29.53
C ILE A 206 7.27 -21.49 -29.49
N CYS A 207 6.87 -20.59 -30.39
CA CYS A 207 6.95 -19.14 -30.19
C CYS A 207 6.10 -18.37 -31.22
N SER A 208 4.84 -18.10 -30.91
CA SER A 208 3.95 -17.24 -31.74
C SER A 208 4.24 -15.73 -31.63
N SER A 209 5.37 -15.33 -31.03
CA SER A 209 5.71 -13.93 -30.79
C SER A 209 6.23 -13.24 -32.07
N THR A 210 5.39 -12.42 -32.68
CA THR A 210 5.79 -11.58 -33.84
C THR A 210 6.88 -10.56 -33.48
N PRO A 211 7.68 -10.06 -34.45
CA PRO A 211 8.68 -9.02 -34.19
C PRO A 211 8.09 -7.73 -33.59
N LEU A 212 6.80 -7.48 -33.82
CA LEU A 212 6.07 -6.37 -33.20
C LEU A 212 5.85 -6.58 -31.69
N HIS A 213 5.67 -7.82 -31.23
CA HIS A 213 5.62 -8.16 -29.80
C HIS A 213 6.97 -7.93 -29.12
N GLU A 214 8.07 -8.34 -29.76
CA GLU A 214 9.43 -8.14 -29.23
C GLU A 214 9.78 -6.64 -29.13
N ALA A 215 9.44 -5.86 -30.17
CA ALA A 215 9.64 -4.41 -30.18
C ALA A 215 8.80 -3.71 -29.08
N ALA A 216 7.56 -4.18 -28.86
CA ALA A 216 6.69 -3.66 -27.80
C ALA A 216 7.18 -4.03 -26.39
N HIS A 217 7.71 -5.24 -26.21
CA HIS A 217 8.24 -5.72 -24.93
C HIS A 217 9.56 -5.04 -24.56
N SER A 218 10.42 -4.80 -25.55
CA SER A 218 11.73 -4.14 -25.37
C SER A 218 11.63 -2.62 -25.14
N GLY A 219 10.45 -2.01 -25.28
CA GLY A 219 10.26 -0.58 -25.06
C GLY A 219 10.76 0.31 -26.20
N ASN A 220 11.13 -0.26 -27.37
CA ASN A 220 11.73 0.49 -28.46
C ASN A 220 10.67 1.17 -29.34
N THR A 221 10.44 2.45 -29.08
CA THR A 221 9.40 3.26 -29.74
C THR A 221 9.60 3.41 -31.24
N LEU A 222 10.86 3.54 -31.70
CA LEU A 222 11.19 3.75 -33.11
C LEU A 222 10.96 2.47 -33.92
N LYS A 223 11.40 1.32 -33.39
CA LYS A 223 11.22 0.03 -34.06
C LYS A 223 9.74 -0.37 -34.15
N VAL A 224 8.94 -0.04 -33.13
CA VAL A 224 7.48 -0.24 -33.18
C VAL A 224 6.83 0.61 -34.28
N LEU A 225 7.24 1.87 -34.43
CA LEU A 225 6.71 2.73 -35.49
C LEU A 225 7.08 2.21 -36.88
N GLU A 226 8.33 1.84 -37.09
CA GLU A 226 8.83 1.29 -38.35
C GLU A 226 8.09 0.01 -38.76
N LEU A 227 7.89 -0.92 -37.82
CA LEU A 227 7.16 -2.17 -38.08
C LEU A 227 5.67 -1.93 -38.40
N LEU A 228 5.04 -0.92 -37.78
CA LEU A 228 3.67 -0.52 -38.12
C LEU A 228 3.61 0.12 -39.51
N GLU A 229 4.61 0.90 -39.91
CA GLU A 229 4.70 1.48 -41.26
C GLU A 229 4.92 0.41 -42.33
N GLN A 230 5.66 -0.66 -42.00
CA GLN A 230 5.85 -1.84 -42.85
C GLN A 230 4.59 -2.71 -43.00
N GLY A 231 3.50 -2.38 -42.27
CA GLY A 231 2.21 -3.06 -42.41
C GLY A 231 2.03 -4.28 -41.51
N LEU A 232 2.82 -4.43 -40.44
CA LEU A 232 2.60 -5.51 -39.49
C LEU A 232 1.34 -5.29 -38.65
N ASP A 233 0.49 -6.30 -38.59
CA ASP A 233 -0.81 -6.23 -37.91
C ASP A 233 -0.66 -6.17 -36.37
N PRO A 234 -1.14 -5.10 -35.71
CA PRO A 234 -1.12 -4.98 -34.24
C PRO A 234 -2.21 -5.82 -33.55
N CYS A 235 -3.07 -6.50 -34.32
CA CYS A 235 -4.18 -7.31 -33.81
C CYS A 235 -3.78 -8.75 -33.49
N ILE A 236 -2.60 -9.19 -33.95
CA ILE A 236 -2.09 -10.54 -33.71
C ILE A 236 -1.89 -10.74 -32.21
N LYS A 237 -2.29 -11.91 -31.70
CA LYS A 237 -2.16 -12.28 -30.30
C LYS A 237 -1.07 -13.33 -30.16
N ASP A 238 -0.22 -13.16 -29.15
CA ASP A 238 0.76 -14.14 -28.68
C ASP A 238 0.06 -15.38 -28.07
N GLU A 239 0.82 -16.42 -27.70
CA GLU A 239 0.38 -17.67 -27.06
C GLU A 239 -0.47 -17.42 -25.80
N ARG A 240 -0.23 -16.28 -25.14
CA ARG A 240 -0.95 -15.83 -23.95
C ARG A 240 -2.24 -15.04 -24.26
N GLY A 241 -2.62 -14.93 -25.53
CA GLY A 241 -3.77 -14.14 -25.98
C GLY A 241 -3.57 -12.62 -25.88
N LEU A 242 -2.32 -12.17 -25.75
CA LEU A 242 -1.96 -10.76 -25.57
C LEU A 242 -1.57 -10.13 -26.91
N THR A 243 -2.06 -8.91 -27.16
CA THR A 243 -1.63 -8.11 -28.33
C THR A 243 -0.33 -7.37 -28.02
N PRO A 244 0.44 -6.92 -29.03
CA PRO A 244 1.66 -6.12 -28.82
C PRO A 244 1.41 -4.90 -27.92
N TYR A 245 0.23 -4.29 -28.04
CA TYR A 245 -0.18 -3.17 -27.17
C TYR A 245 -0.32 -3.54 -25.70
N MET A 246 -0.82 -4.75 -25.39
CA MET A 246 -0.95 -5.24 -24.02
C MET A 246 0.40 -5.62 -23.40
N LEU A 247 1.34 -6.09 -24.23
CA LEU A 247 2.70 -6.42 -23.83
C LEU A 247 3.56 -5.18 -23.56
N ALA A 248 3.21 -4.02 -24.12
CA ALA A 248 3.91 -2.76 -23.89
C ALA A 248 3.70 -2.23 -22.46
N SER A 249 4.77 -2.26 -21.65
CA SER A 249 4.82 -1.67 -20.30
C SER A 249 4.92 -0.14 -20.36
N ASP A 250 5.73 0.37 -21.28
CA ASP A 250 6.05 1.78 -21.41
C ASP A 250 4.87 2.61 -21.92
N LYS A 251 4.73 3.81 -21.34
CA LYS A 251 3.69 4.76 -21.76
C LYS A 251 3.94 5.28 -23.17
N GLU A 252 5.21 5.49 -23.55
CA GLU A 252 5.55 6.06 -24.85
C GLU A 252 5.28 5.08 -25.99
N VAL A 253 5.61 3.79 -25.82
CA VAL A 253 5.26 2.74 -26.79
C VAL A 253 3.74 2.61 -26.93
N ARG A 254 2.99 2.66 -25.84
CA ARG A 254 1.52 2.67 -25.95
C ARG A 254 0.99 3.92 -26.64
N ASN A 255 1.67 5.06 -26.49
CA ASN A 255 1.33 6.28 -27.20
C ASN A 255 1.67 6.19 -28.69
N THR A 256 2.74 5.51 -29.11
CA THR A 256 3.05 5.33 -30.55
C THR A 256 1.94 4.56 -31.26
N PHE A 257 1.42 3.47 -30.68
CA PHE A 257 0.25 2.77 -31.23
C PHE A 257 -0.99 3.68 -31.33
N ARG A 258 -1.23 4.52 -30.33
CA ARG A 258 -2.37 5.47 -30.33
C ARG A 258 -2.20 6.62 -31.32
N ARG A 259 -0.96 7.10 -31.54
CA ARG A 259 -0.63 8.10 -32.57
C ARG A 259 -0.78 7.49 -33.96
N PHE A 260 -0.32 6.26 -34.16
CA PHE A 260 -0.46 5.55 -35.42
C PHE A 260 -1.92 5.28 -35.79
N MET A 261 -2.75 4.91 -34.81
CA MET A 261 -4.21 4.82 -34.98
C MET A 261 -4.82 6.15 -35.41
N ALA A 262 -4.40 7.27 -34.81
CA ALA A 262 -4.92 8.58 -35.18
C ALA A 262 -4.58 8.94 -36.64
N SER A 263 -3.41 8.50 -37.13
CA SER A 263 -3.00 8.67 -38.52
C SER A 263 -3.66 7.67 -39.47
N ASN A 264 -4.10 6.51 -38.98
CA ASN A 264 -4.63 5.41 -39.79
C ASN A 264 -5.81 4.71 -39.09
N PRO A 265 -6.99 5.35 -39.01
CA PRO A 265 -8.15 4.79 -38.30
C PRO A 265 -8.71 3.54 -38.98
N ASP A 266 -8.62 3.45 -40.31
CA ASP A 266 -9.31 2.42 -41.10
C ASP A 266 -8.43 1.21 -41.48
N LYS A 267 -7.12 1.24 -41.17
CA LYS A 267 -6.18 0.19 -41.60
C LYS A 267 -6.35 -1.14 -40.86
N TRP A 268 -6.72 -1.09 -39.58
CA TRP A 268 -6.89 -2.29 -38.75
C TRP A 268 -8.05 -2.14 -37.78
N ASP A 269 -8.57 -3.26 -37.29
CA ASP A 269 -9.53 -3.27 -36.19
C ASP A 269 -8.84 -2.96 -34.85
N TRP A 270 -8.71 -1.66 -34.57
CA TRP A 270 -8.08 -1.16 -33.35
C TRP A 270 -8.78 -1.59 -32.05
N ASN A 271 -10.06 -1.98 -32.13
CA ASN A 271 -10.79 -2.54 -30.99
C ASN A 271 -10.29 -3.96 -30.68
N ALA A 272 -10.05 -4.78 -31.71
CA ALA A 272 -9.44 -6.10 -31.57
C ALA A 272 -8.00 -6.02 -31.00
N ALA A 273 -7.24 -4.98 -31.39
CA ALA A 273 -5.91 -4.67 -30.84
C ALA A 273 -5.92 -4.17 -29.38
N LYS A 274 -7.11 -3.88 -28.81
CA LYS A 274 -7.34 -3.33 -27.45
C LYS A 274 -6.68 -1.96 -27.22
N VAL A 275 -6.56 -1.14 -28.25
CA VAL A 275 -6.00 0.21 -28.13
C VAL A 275 -7.15 1.19 -27.82
N PRO A 276 -7.26 1.78 -26.61
CA PRO A 276 -8.54 2.34 -26.13
C PRO A 276 -9.00 3.65 -26.79
N SER A 277 -8.09 4.47 -27.32
CA SER A 277 -8.43 5.74 -27.97
C SER A 277 -7.25 6.26 -28.80
N PRO A 278 -7.49 6.87 -29.97
CA PRO A 278 -6.45 7.54 -30.74
C PRO A 278 -5.91 8.74 -29.97
N LEU A 279 -4.58 8.90 -29.96
CA LEU A 279 -3.92 10.04 -29.32
C LEU A 279 -3.50 11.01 -30.42
N THR A 280 -4.33 12.02 -30.67
CA THR A 280 -3.99 13.08 -31.63
C THR A 280 -2.93 14.01 -31.05
N LYS A 281 -2.07 14.53 -31.93
CA LYS A 281 -1.00 15.48 -31.56
C LYS A 281 -1.57 16.73 -30.86
N GLU A 282 -2.72 17.22 -31.33
CA GLU A 282 -3.43 18.34 -30.71
C GLU A 282 -3.92 18.03 -29.28
N LEU A 283 -4.38 16.80 -29.02
CA LEU A 283 -4.83 16.39 -27.69
C LEU A 283 -3.64 16.27 -26.72
N GLU A 284 -2.50 15.77 -27.19
CA GLU A 284 -1.26 15.68 -26.41
C GLU A 284 -0.73 17.07 -26.01
N GLU A 285 -0.70 18.01 -26.96
CA GLU A 285 -0.33 19.40 -26.71
C GLU A 285 -1.29 20.10 -25.74
N SER A 286 -2.61 19.85 -25.86
CA SER A 286 -3.59 20.39 -24.92
C SER A 286 -3.45 19.82 -23.50
N GLN A 287 -3.09 18.54 -23.36
CA GLN A 287 -2.86 17.91 -22.06
C GLN A 287 -1.56 18.41 -21.44
N ALA A 288 -0.50 18.57 -22.24
CA ALA A 288 0.77 19.14 -21.80
C ALA A 288 0.59 20.60 -21.35
N ALA A 289 -0.15 21.41 -22.11
CA ALA A 289 -0.48 22.79 -21.76
C ALA A 289 -1.28 22.87 -20.45
N LYS A 290 -2.34 22.05 -20.30
CA LYS A 290 -3.14 21.97 -19.05
C LYS A 290 -2.29 21.52 -17.86
N GLN A 291 -1.35 20.61 -18.05
CA GLN A 291 -0.46 20.14 -17.00
C GLN A 291 0.58 21.20 -16.62
N ALA A 292 1.19 21.85 -17.60
CA ALA A 292 2.13 22.95 -17.40
C ALA A 292 1.48 24.15 -16.69
N GLU A 293 0.24 24.50 -17.05
CA GLU A 293 -0.54 25.55 -16.39
C GLU A 293 -0.81 25.19 -14.91
N LYS A 294 -1.23 23.95 -14.63
CA LYS A 294 -1.44 23.47 -13.25
C LYS A 294 -0.16 23.52 -12.42
N ASP A 295 0.96 23.13 -13.00
CA ASP A 295 2.25 23.13 -12.31
C ASP A 295 2.82 24.53 -12.12
N ALA A 296 2.62 25.44 -13.08
CA ALA A 296 2.92 26.86 -12.95
C ALA A 296 2.10 27.51 -11.82
N LYS A 297 0.79 27.23 -11.76
CA LYS A 297 -0.12 27.70 -10.69
C LYS A 297 0.29 27.17 -9.32
N ARG A 298 0.71 25.91 -9.22
CA ARG A 298 1.24 25.32 -7.97
C ARG A 298 2.55 25.98 -7.56
N LYS A 299 3.47 26.22 -8.50
CA LYS A 299 4.76 26.89 -8.25
C LYS A 299 4.56 28.36 -7.81
N ALA A 300 3.60 29.06 -8.40
CA ALA A 300 3.22 30.42 -8.00
C ALA A 300 2.68 30.46 -6.55
N ARG A 301 1.70 29.61 -6.22
CA ARG A 301 1.15 29.48 -4.87
C ARG A 301 2.21 29.09 -3.82
N ALA A 302 3.15 28.23 -4.19
CA ALA A 302 4.26 27.85 -3.31
C ALA A 302 5.23 29.01 -3.05
N LYS A 303 5.53 29.83 -4.07
CA LYS A 303 6.35 31.04 -3.92
C LYS A 303 5.66 32.08 -3.04
N GLU A 304 4.36 32.30 -3.24
CA GLU A 304 3.54 33.21 -2.44
C GLU A 304 3.49 32.77 -0.96
N LEU A 305 3.21 31.49 -0.70
CA LEU A 305 3.20 30.95 0.66
C LEU A 305 4.57 31.06 1.34
N LYS A 306 5.67 30.91 0.58
CA LYS A 306 7.03 31.11 1.11
C LYS A 306 7.31 32.58 1.45
N LYS A 307 6.83 33.53 0.65
CA LYS A 307 6.92 34.97 0.96
C LYS A 307 6.13 35.31 2.23
N LEU A 308 4.88 34.86 2.33
CA LEU A 308 4.03 35.06 3.50
C LEU A 308 4.63 34.45 4.78
N ARG A 309 5.26 33.28 4.69
CA ARG A 309 5.97 32.68 5.84
C ARG A 309 7.17 33.50 6.28
N LYS A 310 7.99 33.99 5.35
CA LYS A 310 9.12 34.88 5.68
C LYS A 310 8.65 36.19 6.31
N GLU A 311 7.55 36.76 5.84
CA GLU A 311 6.98 37.98 6.42
C GLU A 311 6.46 37.74 7.85
N LYS A 312 5.75 36.64 8.09
CA LYS A 312 5.29 36.26 9.44
C LYS A 312 6.45 35.99 10.39
N GLU A 313 7.51 35.34 9.91
CA GLU A 313 8.72 35.09 10.70
C GLU A 313 9.43 36.40 11.07
N LYS A 314 9.55 37.35 10.13
CA LYS A 314 10.08 38.69 10.43
C LYS A 314 9.22 39.47 11.43
N LYS A 315 7.89 39.40 11.31
CA LYS A 315 6.97 40.04 12.27
C LYS A 315 7.10 39.42 13.66
N ALA A 316 7.15 38.10 13.77
CA ALA A 316 7.35 37.40 15.04
C ALA A 316 8.71 37.74 15.69
N GLN A 317 9.78 37.89 14.89
CA GLN A 317 11.10 38.31 15.39
C GLN A 317 11.10 39.77 15.87
N ALA A 318 10.42 40.67 15.16
CA ALA A 318 10.28 42.08 15.56
C ALA A 318 9.46 42.21 16.86
N GLU A 319 8.38 41.43 17.00
CA GLU A 319 7.55 41.39 18.20
C GLU A 319 8.33 40.82 19.41
N ALA A 320 9.10 39.74 19.21
CA ALA A 320 9.97 39.19 20.25
C ALA A 320 11.07 40.17 20.70
N ALA A 321 11.64 40.95 19.76
CA ALA A 321 12.64 41.97 20.08
C ALA A 321 12.04 43.18 20.82
N ALA A 322 10.78 43.55 20.52
CA ALA A 322 10.05 44.59 21.24
C ALA A 322 9.76 44.17 22.70
N SER A 323 9.39 42.90 22.93
CA SER A 323 9.18 42.38 24.28
C SER A 323 10.46 42.31 25.14
N GLN A 324 11.65 42.16 24.52
CA GLN A 324 12.92 42.16 25.26
C GLN A 324 13.37 43.57 25.68
N LYS A 325 13.08 44.61 24.88
CA LYS A 325 13.42 46.01 25.22
C LYS A 325 12.60 46.59 26.38
N ALA A 326 11.45 45.98 26.71
CA ALA A 326 10.66 46.36 27.88
C ALA A 326 11.23 45.83 29.22
N SER A 327 12.29 45.00 29.19
CA SER A 327 12.88 44.36 30.38
C SER A 327 14.22 44.94 30.86
N THR A 328 14.72 46.00 30.22
CA THR A 328 16.04 46.60 30.51
C THR A 328 15.98 48.05 31.03
N SER A 329 14.94 48.41 31.79
CA SER A 329 14.89 49.70 32.49
C SER A 329 14.30 49.56 33.90
N SER A 330 15.06 48.98 34.84
CA SER A 330 14.91 49.25 36.27
C SER A 330 16.09 48.70 37.07
N SER A 331 17.09 49.53 37.32
CA SER A 331 18.06 49.33 38.39
C SER A 331 18.32 50.67 39.05
N LEU A 332 17.78 50.87 40.27
CA LEU A 332 18.28 51.69 41.39
C LEU A 332 17.21 51.84 42.50
N LYS A 333 17.53 51.27 43.68
CA LYS A 333 17.19 51.61 45.09
C LYS A 333 15.73 51.77 45.59
N GLY A 334 15.45 51.08 46.71
CA GLY A 334 14.49 51.49 47.78
C GLY A 334 13.24 50.61 47.96
N LYS A 335 12.90 50.26 49.21
CA LYS A 335 11.69 49.53 49.68
C LYS A 335 10.84 50.53 50.52
N PRO A 336 9.51 50.40 50.81
CA PRO A 336 8.50 49.37 50.49
C PRO A 336 7.23 49.87 49.73
N GLN A 337 6.32 48.92 49.43
CA GLN A 337 4.99 48.88 48.76
C GLN A 337 4.02 50.11 48.88
N PRO A 338 2.93 50.26 48.06
CA PRO A 338 2.09 49.23 47.39
C PRO A 338 1.51 49.55 45.97
N SER A 339 0.77 48.56 45.44
CA SER A 339 -0.35 48.63 44.47
C SER A 339 -0.16 48.20 43.00
N SER A 340 -1.02 47.22 42.63
CA SER A 340 -1.68 47.01 41.33
C SER A 340 -0.84 46.71 40.08
N GLY A 341 -0.75 45.43 39.73
CA GLY A 341 -0.44 44.98 38.36
C GLY A 341 -0.21 43.48 38.29
N SER A 342 -1.26 42.71 37.96
CA SER A 342 -1.24 41.25 37.89
C SER A 342 -0.19 40.74 36.89
N HIS A 343 0.85 40.07 37.41
CA HIS A 343 1.82 39.35 36.60
C HIS A 343 1.21 37.99 36.26
N ILE A 344 0.51 37.91 35.12
CA ILE A 344 -0.06 36.65 34.61
C ILE A 344 1.08 35.65 34.45
N SER A 345 0.97 34.51 35.11
CA SER A 345 2.03 33.50 35.11
C SER A 345 2.22 32.94 33.69
N LYS A 346 3.45 32.59 33.29
CA LYS A 346 3.75 31.95 31.99
C LYS A 346 2.87 30.72 31.71
N GLU A 347 2.35 30.08 32.76
CA GLU A 347 1.43 28.96 32.68
C GLU A 347 0.01 29.36 32.23
N GLU A 348 -0.51 30.49 32.72
CA GLU A 348 -1.81 31.02 32.29
C GLU A 348 -1.79 31.47 30.82
N GLU A 349 -0.67 32.04 30.36
CA GLU A 349 -0.51 32.41 28.95
C GLU A 349 -0.51 31.15 28.06
N LEU A 350 0.16 30.08 28.48
CA LEU A 350 0.16 28.81 27.74
C LEU A 350 -1.25 28.20 27.69
N LYS A 351 -2.01 28.29 28.78
CA LYS A 351 -3.41 27.83 28.84
C LYS A 351 -4.32 28.66 27.93
N ARG A 352 -4.14 29.99 27.87
CA ARG A 352 -4.89 30.87 26.97
C ARG A 352 -4.59 30.58 25.50
N VAL A 353 -3.34 30.36 25.13
CA VAL A 353 -2.95 29.99 23.77
C VAL A 353 -3.54 28.62 23.38
N GLN A 354 -3.52 27.64 24.28
CA GLN A 354 -4.13 26.33 24.04
C GLN A 354 -5.66 26.41 23.93
N ALA A 355 -6.32 27.25 24.74
CA ALA A 355 -7.75 27.48 24.66
C ALA A 355 -8.15 28.14 23.33
N ALA A 356 -7.40 29.18 22.90
CA ALA A 356 -7.60 29.83 21.61
C ALA A 356 -7.36 28.86 20.42
N GLU A 357 -6.39 27.94 20.53
CA GLU A 357 -6.16 26.91 19.51
C GLU A 357 -7.32 25.89 19.46
N ARG A 358 -7.85 25.48 20.62
CA ARG A 358 -9.02 24.59 20.71
C ARG A 358 -10.26 25.25 20.12
N GLU A 359 -10.51 26.50 20.45
CA GLU A 359 -11.64 27.28 19.92
C GLU A 359 -11.54 27.45 18.40
N LYS A 360 -10.34 27.78 17.89
CA LYS A 360 -10.10 27.85 16.45
C LYS A 360 -10.29 26.51 15.73
N ARG A 361 -9.95 25.40 16.40
CA ARG A 361 -10.18 24.04 15.87
C ARG A 361 -11.67 23.69 15.88
N ALA A 362 -12.42 24.09 16.91
CA ALA A 362 -13.87 23.93 16.99
C ALA A 362 -14.58 24.74 15.89
N ALA A 363 -14.27 26.03 15.75
CA ALA A 363 -14.85 26.89 14.70
C ALA A 363 -14.55 26.38 13.27
N ALA A 364 -13.38 25.77 13.05
CA ALA A 364 -13.06 25.15 11.76
C ALA A 364 -13.87 23.85 11.52
N ALA A 365 -14.18 23.09 12.58
CA ALA A 365 -15.05 21.92 12.49
C ALA A 365 -16.51 22.32 12.22
N GLU A 366 -17.01 23.36 12.88
CA GLU A 366 -18.35 23.92 12.65
C GLU A 366 -18.50 24.44 11.22
N ARG A 367 -17.51 25.18 10.68
CA ARG A 367 -17.54 25.61 9.27
C ARG A 367 -17.57 24.44 8.28
N ARG A 368 -16.92 23.32 8.61
CA ARG A 368 -16.99 22.11 7.79
C ARG A 368 -18.35 21.43 7.89
N ARG A 369 -18.96 21.41 9.08
CA ARG A 369 -20.31 20.86 9.29
C ARG A 369 -21.35 21.72 8.55
N ALA A 370 -21.30 23.04 8.71
CA ALA A 370 -22.17 23.97 8.00
C ALA A 370 -21.99 23.90 6.47
N ALA A 371 -20.77 23.71 5.97
CA ALA A 371 -20.54 23.51 4.53
C ALA A 371 -21.08 22.16 4.02
N ALA A 372 -21.02 21.11 4.84
CA ALA A 372 -21.61 19.81 4.50
C ALA A 372 -23.15 19.86 4.52
N GLU A 373 -23.74 20.56 5.49
CA GLU A 373 -25.18 20.81 5.59
C GLU A 373 -25.69 21.71 4.45
N ALA A 374 -24.91 22.71 4.01
CA ALA A 374 -25.24 23.52 2.86
C ALA A 374 -25.23 22.71 1.55
N LEU A 375 -24.34 21.73 1.43
CA LEU A 375 -24.27 20.83 0.28
C LEU A 375 -25.40 19.78 0.28
N SER A 376 -25.87 19.34 1.45
CA SER A 376 -27.03 18.42 1.54
C SER A 376 -28.36 19.13 1.26
N ALA A 377 -28.49 20.41 1.63
CA ALA A 377 -29.70 21.20 1.38
C ALA A 377 -29.95 21.51 -0.12
N GLN A 378 -28.92 21.48 -0.96
CA GLN A 378 -29.06 21.71 -2.42
C GLN A 378 -29.34 20.43 -3.23
N GLY A 379 -29.35 19.27 -2.59
CA GLY A 379 -29.45 17.96 -3.25
C GLY A 379 -30.81 17.28 -3.12
N ASN A 380 -31.94 17.99 -3.20
CA ASN A 380 -33.25 17.34 -3.19
C ASN A 380 -34.27 18.01 -4.13
N SER A 381 -34.25 17.59 -5.40
CA SER A 381 -35.43 17.63 -6.27
C SER A 381 -35.35 16.47 -7.25
N SER A 382 -36.18 15.44 -7.04
CA SER A 382 -36.89 14.65 -8.06
C SER A 382 -37.43 13.37 -7.44
N SER A 383 -38.75 13.35 -7.29
CA SER A 383 -39.64 12.24 -6.95
C SER A 383 -39.71 11.17 -8.04
N VAL A 384 -39.76 9.88 -7.71
CA VAL A 384 -40.65 8.85 -8.32
C VAL A 384 -40.91 7.71 -7.33
N ALA A 385 -42.17 7.25 -7.30
CA ALA A 385 -42.80 6.24 -6.46
C ALA A 385 -42.45 4.76 -6.84
N PRO A 386 -42.82 3.75 -6.02
CA PRO A 386 -42.40 2.36 -6.19
C PRO A 386 -43.44 1.52 -6.96
N SER A 387 -42.98 0.61 -7.81
CA SER A 387 -43.81 -0.45 -8.40
C SER A 387 -43.25 -1.84 -8.08
N THR A 388 -44.14 -2.62 -7.48
CA THR A 388 -44.09 -4.02 -7.05
C THR A 388 -44.08 -4.99 -8.24
N VAL A 389 -43.14 -5.94 -8.31
CA VAL A 389 -43.34 -7.25 -8.97
C VAL A 389 -42.44 -8.31 -8.30
N GLN A 390 -43.04 -9.42 -7.88
CA GLN A 390 -42.41 -10.63 -7.35
C GLN A 390 -41.97 -11.63 -8.45
N PRO A 391 -41.15 -12.66 -8.13
CA PRO A 391 -40.16 -13.23 -9.05
C PRO A 391 -40.62 -14.51 -9.78
N LYS A 392 -39.92 -14.83 -10.88
CA LYS A 392 -39.87 -16.18 -11.45
C LYS A 392 -38.42 -16.70 -11.42
N SER A 393 -38.30 -17.93 -10.93
CA SER A 393 -37.09 -18.73 -10.72
C SER A 393 -36.33 -19.07 -12.00
N GLY A 394 -35.00 -18.97 -11.95
CA GLY A 394 -34.07 -19.53 -12.93
C GLY A 394 -32.66 -19.54 -12.37
N VAL A 395 -32.10 -20.73 -12.19
CA VAL A 395 -30.86 -21.02 -11.47
C VAL A 395 -29.63 -20.43 -12.18
N ALA A 396 -29.08 -19.35 -11.62
CA ALA A 396 -27.70 -18.90 -11.76
C ALA A 396 -27.38 -18.15 -10.47
N GLY A 397 -26.40 -18.61 -9.68
CA GLY A 397 -26.18 -18.13 -8.31
C GLY A 397 -26.18 -16.60 -8.20
N ASP A 398 -27.25 -16.07 -7.60
CA ASP A 398 -27.46 -14.63 -7.45
C ASP A 398 -26.35 -14.02 -6.60
N ILE A 399 -25.50 -13.23 -7.25
CA ILE A 399 -24.45 -12.48 -6.56
C ILE A 399 -25.14 -11.26 -5.95
N ASN A 400 -25.42 -11.26 -4.64
CA ASN A 400 -26.08 -10.12 -3.97
C ASN A 400 -25.09 -9.14 -3.34
N CYS A 401 -25.50 -7.88 -3.23
CA CYS A 401 -24.71 -6.86 -2.54
C CYS A 401 -24.65 -7.11 -1.02
N SER A 402 -23.45 -7.17 -0.45
CA SER A 402 -23.24 -7.42 0.99
C SER A 402 -23.75 -6.30 1.92
N CYS A 403 -24.13 -5.13 1.39
CA CYS A 403 -24.65 -4.01 2.19
C CYS A 403 -26.18 -3.89 2.11
N CYS A 404 -26.74 -3.89 0.90
CA CYS A 404 -28.16 -3.61 0.66
C CYS A 404 -28.92 -4.81 0.09
N ASN A 405 -28.26 -5.95 -0.05
CA ASN A 405 -28.81 -7.22 -0.56
C ASN A 405 -29.44 -7.17 -1.96
N VAL A 406 -29.18 -6.12 -2.74
CA VAL A 406 -29.63 -5.99 -4.13
C VAL A 406 -28.85 -6.94 -5.03
N SER A 407 -29.54 -7.61 -5.97
CA SER A 407 -28.90 -8.48 -6.98
C SER A 407 -27.89 -7.70 -7.83
N LEU A 408 -26.72 -8.27 -8.00
CA LEU A 408 -25.62 -7.77 -8.84
C LEU A 408 -25.61 -8.42 -10.22
N ALA A 409 -26.65 -9.17 -10.59
CA ALA A 409 -26.81 -9.72 -11.92
C ALA A 409 -26.68 -8.62 -12.99
N GLY A 410 -25.80 -8.81 -13.97
CA GLY A 410 -25.57 -7.85 -15.06
C GLY A 410 -24.82 -6.57 -14.68
N LYS A 411 -24.35 -6.42 -13.44
CA LYS A 411 -23.52 -5.29 -13.00
C LYS A 411 -22.10 -5.75 -12.69
N VAL A 412 -21.10 -4.89 -12.91
CA VAL A 412 -19.73 -5.13 -12.43
C VAL A 412 -19.67 -4.76 -10.94
N PRO A 413 -19.55 -5.73 -10.00
CA PRO A 413 -19.58 -5.42 -8.59
C PRO A 413 -18.31 -4.72 -8.13
N PHE A 414 -18.44 -3.81 -7.18
CA PHE A 414 -17.29 -3.33 -6.42
C PHE A 414 -16.88 -4.41 -5.43
N HIS A 415 -15.58 -4.65 -5.30
CA HIS A 415 -15.04 -5.68 -4.42
C HIS A 415 -14.22 -5.02 -3.31
N ARG A 416 -14.46 -5.42 -2.07
CA ARG A 416 -13.61 -5.09 -0.92
C ARG A 416 -13.52 -6.31 -0.03
N TYR A 417 -12.34 -6.94 -0.01
CA TYR A 417 -12.12 -8.25 0.58
C TYR A 417 -13.06 -9.30 -0.04
N ASN A 418 -13.77 -10.08 0.79
CA ASN A 418 -14.70 -11.13 0.36
C ASN A 418 -16.13 -10.62 0.12
N TYR A 419 -16.34 -9.31 0.18
CA TYR A 419 -17.66 -8.69 0.03
C TYR A 419 -17.80 -8.02 -1.34
N LYS A 420 -19.02 -8.12 -1.89
CA LYS A 420 -19.39 -7.57 -3.20
C LYS A 420 -20.44 -6.47 -3.04
N TYR A 421 -20.30 -5.37 -3.76
CA TYR A 421 -21.14 -4.18 -3.58
C TYR A 421 -21.69 -3.65 -4.90
N CYS A 422 -22.91 -3.12 -4.85
CA CYS A 422 -23.55 -2.49 -6.02
C CYS A 422 -23.02 -1.08 -6.30
N SER A 423 -22.41 -0.42 -5.30
CA SER A 423 -21.89 0.94 -5.39
C SER A 423 -20.76 1.20 -4.39
N THR A 424 -19.96 2.23 -4.63
CA THR A 424 -18.95 2.72 -3.68
C THR A 424 -19.59 3.22 -2.38
N SER A 425 -20.82 3.74 -2.43
CA SER A 425 -21.59 4.16 -1.23
C SER A 425 -21.90 2.97 -0.33
N CYS A 426 -22.41 1.87 -0.88
CA CYS A 426 -22.64 0.62 -0.14
C CYS A 426 -21.37 0.04 0.47
N MET A 427 -20.22 0.16 -0.23
CA MET A 427 -18.93 -0.27 0.31
C MET A 427 -18.49 0.57 1.52
N HIS A 428 -18.75 1.89 1.54
CA HIS A 428 -18.42 2.76 2.67
C HIS A 428 -19.36 2.57 3.86
N VAL A 429 -20.66 2.44 3.61
CA VAL A 429 -21.65 2.21 4.68
C VAL A 429 -21.42 0.87 5.36
N HIS A 430 -21.23 -0.21 4.59
CA HIS A 430 -20.92 -1.52 5.18
C HIS A 430 -19.58 -1.55 5.92
N ARG A 431 -18.63 -0.68 5.54
CA ARG A 431 -17.39 -0.52 6.28
C ARG A 431 -17.63 0.12 7.65
N GLU A 432 -18.50 1.11 7.75
CA GLU A 432 -18.86 1.75 9.01
C GLU A 432 -19.59 0.75 9.93
N ILE A 433 -20.54 -0.01 9.39
CA ILE A 433 -21.25 -1.07 10.13
C ILE A 433 -20.27 -2.11 10.71
N LEU A 434 -19.33 -2.61 9.90
CA LEU A 434 -18.30 -3.56 10.36
C LEU A 434 -17.24 -2.95 11.30
N GLU A 435 -17.15 -1.62 11.39
CA GLU A 435 -16.27 -0.91 12.32
C GLU A 435 -16.98 -0.68 13.67
N ASP A 436 -18.32 -0.62 13.71
CA ASP A 436 -19.15 -0.41 14.89
C ASP A 436 -19.61 -1.72 15.59
N GLU A 437 -19.70 -2.84 14.88
CA GLU A 437 -19.82 -4.21 15.44
C GLU A 437 -18.45 -4.81 15.78
#